data_AF-A0A0S4J4Y3-F1
#
_entry.id   AF-A0A0S4J4Y3-F1
#
_cell.length_a   1.000
_cell.length_b   1.000
_cell.length_c   1.000
_cell.angle_alpha   90.00
_cell.angle_beta   90.00
_cell.angle_gamma   90.00
#
_symmetry.space_group_name_H-M   'P 1'
#
loop_
_entity.id
_entity.type
_entity.pdbx_description
1 polymer ?
#
loop_
_entity_poly.entity_id
_entity_poly.type
_entity_poly.pdbx_seq_one_letter_code
_entity_poly.pdbx_strand_id
1 'polypeptide(L)'
;MFEAQMKDAIAGGDEKKRKHQMTWEVAHINFKRTRAVYDACYRTKTISVKCLDYCCEMSFVDAGLIRRWRIGGYETLCCTACVQSAGKTGTCACRVPGKTLSNPCATCGCIFFFSQQGTAHTQGLLRLFNRICPRCFCTLL
;
A
#
# COMPACT_ATOMS: atom_id res chain seq x y z
N MET A 1 13.52 -5.79 -0.61
CA MET A 1 13.60 -4.34 -0.32
C MET A 1 12.48 -3.90 0.62
N PHE A 2 11.20 -4.02 0.23
CA PHE A 2 10.07 -3.65 1.11
C PHE A 2 9.96 -4.46 2.41
N GLU A 3 10.34 -5.74 2.40
CA GLU A 3 10.33 -6.58 3.62
C GLU A 3 11.39 -6.15 4.63
N ALA A 4 12.59 -5.78 4.16
CA ALA A 4 13.63 -5.24 5.03
C ALA A 4 13.17 -3.91 5.62
N GLN A 5 12.66 -2.99 4.77
CA GLN A 5 12.09 -1.72 5.23
C GLN A 5 10.95 -1.90 6.25
N MET A 6 10.11 -2.92 6.07
CA MET A 6 9.02 -3.20 7.01
C MET A 6 9.55 -3.76 8.33
N LYS A 7 10.56 -4.63 8.31
CA LYS A 7 11.24 -5.12 9.52
C LYS A 7 11.95 -3.98 10.25
N ASP A 8 12.63 -3.10 9.52
CA ASP A 8 13.32 -1.94 10.07
C ASP A 8 12.32 -0.93 10.68
N ALA A 9 11.18 -0.69 10.03
CA ALA A 9 10.14 0.19 10.55
C ALA A 9 9.45 -0.39 11.81
N ILE A 10 9.38 -1.72 11.94
CA ILE A 10 8.87 -2.37 13.15
C ILE A 10 9.91 -2.31 14.28
N ALA A 11 11.19 -2.49 13.97
CA ALA A 11 12.28 -2.49 14.94
C ALA A 11 12.73 -1.09 15.39
N GLY A 12 12.66 -0.11 14.50
CA GLY A 12 13.14 1.27 14.68
C GLY A 12 12.20 2.16 15.50
N GLY A 13 11.61 1.61 16.56
CA GLY A 13 10.79 2.38 17.47
C GLY A 13 11.58 3.38 18.29
N ASP A 14 11.69 4.60 17.78
CA ASP A 14 12.26 5.71 18.55
C ASP A 14 11.40 5.97 19.80
N GLU A 15 12.01 5.95 20.98
CA GLU A 15 11.35 6.25 22.27
C GLU A 15 10.68 7.65 22.29
N LYS A 16 11.14 8.55 21.41
CA LYS A 16 10.62 9.92 21.27
C LYS A 16 9.44 10.06 20.30
N LYS A 17 9.11 9.03 19.50
CA LYS A 17 7.95 9.06 18.59
C LYS A 17 6.69 8.63 19.34
N ARG A 18 5.56 9.29 19.07
CA ARG A 18 4.27 8.85 19.62
C ARG A 18 3.95 7.45 19.09
N LYS A 19 3.38 6.57 19.92
CA LYS A 19 3.03 5.17 19.53
C LYS A 19 2.30 5.06 18.18
N HIS A 20 1.42 6.02 17.87
CA HIS A 20 0.71 6.06 16.59
C HIS A 20 1.61 6.37 15.39
N GLN A 21 2.68 7.17 15.55
CA GLN A 21 3.59 7.56 14.47
C GLN A 21 4.42 6.38 13.96
N MET A 22 4.78 5.44 14.82
CA MET A 22 5.47 4.22 14.41
C MET A 22 4.64 3.39 13.44
N THR A 23 3.33 3.29 13.68
CA THR A 23 2.41 2.54 12.81
C THR A 23 2.22 3.21 11.44
N TRP A 24 2.46 4.52 11.33
CA TRP A 24 2.31 5.26 10.07
C TRP A 24 3.35 4.84 9.02
N GLU A 25 4.60 4.61 9.44
CA GLU A 25 5.67 4.16 8.53
C GLU A 25 5.33 2.78 7.95
N VAL A 26 4.87 1.85 8.79
CA VAL A 26 4.41 0.52 8.38
C VAL A 26 3.23 0.62 7.40
N ALA A 27 2.26 1.48 7.68
CA ALA A 27 1.11 1.70 6.80
C ALA A 27 1.52 2.26 5.44
N HIS A 28 2.48 3.19 5.39
CA HIS A 28 3.02 3.73 4.13
C HIS A 28 3.75 2.67 3.31
N ILE A 29 4.57 1.84 3.96
CA ILE A 29 5.28 0.75 3.26
C ILE A 29 4.27 -0.24 2.68
N ASN A 30 3.24 -0.62 3.45
CA ASN A 30 2.19 -1.53 2.98
C ASN A 30 1.42 -0.93 1.77
N PHE A 31 1.09 0.36 1.83
CA PHE A 31 0.47 1.06 0.71
C PHE A 31 1.35 1.06 -0.54
N LYS A 32 2.64 1.45 -0.41
CA LYS A 32 3.60 1.49 -1.53
C LYS A 32 3.78 0.12 -2.17
N ARG A 33 3.96 -0.92 -1.34
CA ARG A 33 4.08 -2.32 -1.77
C ARG A 33 2.84 -2.76 -2.54
N THR A 34 1.66 -2.58 -1.96
CA THR A 34 0.39 -3.02 -2.57
C THR A 34 0.10 -2.25 -3.86
N ARG A 35 0.37 -0.94 -3.90
CA ARG A 35 0.17 -0.11 -5.10
C ARG A 35 1.09 -0.50 -6.24
N ALA A 36 2.35 -0.81 -5.94
CA ALA A 36 3.30 -1.22 -6.96
C ALA A 36 2.87 -2.53 -7.65
N VAL A 37 2.35 -3.50 -6.89
CA VAL A 37 1.82 -4.76 -7.45
C VAL A 37 0.51 -4.53 -8.21
N TYR A 38 -0.38 -3.69 -7.68
CA TYR A 38 -1.64 -3.33 -8.36
C TYR A 38 -1.39 -2.66 -9.72
N ASP A 39 -0.50 -1.67 -9.76
CA ASP A 39 -0.09 -1.00 -11.00
C ASP A 39 0.55 -1.99 -11.99
N ALA A 40 1.34 -2.94 -11.48
CA ALA A 40 1.97 -3.99 -12.30
C ALA A 40 0.96 -4.95 -12.95
N CYS A 41 -0.18 -5.20 -12.29
CA CYS A 41 -1.23 -6.07 -12.79
C CYS A 41 -2.21 -5.33 -13.73
N TYR A 42 -2.70 -4.15 -13.34
CA TYR A 42 -3.77 -3.44 -14.05
C TYR A 42 -3.28 -2.38 -15.05
N ARG A 43 -2.15 -1.71 -14.77
CA ARG A 43 -1.61 -0.64 -15.65
C ARG A 43 -0.58 -1.17 -16.64
N THR A 44 0.47 -1.82 -16.17
CA THR A 44 1.54 -2.34 -17.05
C THR A 44 1.29 -3.77 -17.54
N LYS A 45 0.35 -4.51 -16.91
CA LYS A 45 -0.03 -5.89 -17.26
C LYS A 45 1.14 -6.87 -17.33
N THR A 46 2.20 -6.62 -16.56
CA THR A 46 3.39 -7.50 -16.49
C THR A 46 3.15 -8.75 -15.63
N ILE A 47 2.09 -8.73 -14.82
CA ILE A 47 1.73 -9.79 -13.86
C ILE A 47 0.31 -10.27 -14.15
N SER A 48 0.11 -11.59 -14.19
CA SER A 48 -1.22 -12.19 -14.38
C SER A 48 -2.09 -12.05 -13.12
N VAL A 49 -3.42 -12.08 -13.29
CA VAL A 49 -4.37 -12.03 -12.16
C VAL A 49 -4.14 -13.19 -11.20
N LYS A 50 -3.82 -14.39 -11.69
CA LYS A 50 -3.50 -15.55 -10.86
C LYS A 50 -2.29 -15.31 -9.94
N CYS A 51 -1.29 -14.57 -10.44
CA CYS A 51 -0.13 -14.20 -9.62
C CYS A 51 -0.50 -13.15 -8.56
N LEU A 52 -1.43 -12.24 -8.86
CA LEU A 52 -1.94 -11.29 -7.88
C LEU A 52 -2.69 -12.01 -6.75
N ASP A 53 -3.53 -13.00 -7.09
CA ASP A 53 -4.26 -13.82 -6.11
C ASP A 53 -3.30 -14.58 -5.20
N TYR A 54 -2.25 -15.20 -5.76
CA TYR A 54 -1.20 -15.84 -4.98
C TYR A 54 -0.47 -14.87 -4.04
N CYS A 55 -0.18 -13.65 -4.50
CA CYS A 55 0.41 -12.62 -3.63
C CYS A 55 -0.53 -12.21 -2.49
N CYS A 56 -1.85 -12.25 -2.71
CA CYS A 56 -2.84 -11.99 -1.66
C CYS A 56 -2.88 -13.13 -0.65
N GLU A 57 -2.87 -14.39 -1.11
CA GLU A 57 -2.86 -15.59 -0.24
C GLU A 57 -1.61 -15.64 0.65
N MET A 58 -0.44 -15.30 0.10
CA MET A 58 0.81 -15.22 0.85
C MET A 58 0.96 -13.95 1.71
N SER A 59 -0.06 -13.08 1.76
CA SER A 59 -0.01 -11.81 2.49
C SER A 59 1.15 -10.88 2.08
N PHE A 60 1.66 -11.03 0.85
CA PHE A 60 2.64 -10.10 0.27
C PHE A 60 2.02 -8.75 -0.06
N VAL A 61 0.70 -8.69 -0.24
CA VAL A 61 -0.05 -7.47 -0.52
C VAL A 61 -1.35 -7.47 0.28
N ASP A 62 -1.90 -6.28 0.52
CA ASP A 62 -3.16 -6.14 1.25
C ASP A 62 -4.36 -6.40 0.31
N ALA A 63 -4.96 -7.58 0.45
CA ALA A 63 -6.12 -7.99 -0.33
C ALA A 63 -7.34 -7.07 -0.10
N GLY A 64 -7.51 -6.57 1.12
CA GLY A 64 -8.60 -5.66 1.47
C GLY A 64 -8.46 -4.32 0.74
N LEU A 65 -7.24 -3.81 0.63
CA LEU A 65 -6.93 -2.57 -0.07
C LEU A 65 -7.14 -2.71 -1.58
N ILE A 66 -6.67 -3.82 -2.18
CA ILE A 66 -6.90 -4.14 -3.60
C ILE A 66 -8.38 -4.22 -3.91
N ARG A 67 -9.16 -4.91 -3.07
CA ARG A 67 -10.62 -5.01 -3.23
C ARG A 67 -11.29 -3.63 -3.22
N ARG A 68 -10.84 -2.71 -2.37
CA ARG A 68 -11.38 -1.35 -2.30
C ARG A 68 -11.03 -0.53 -3.53
N TRP A 69 -9.80 -0.64 -4.05
CA TRP A 69 -9.40 0.09 -5.26
C TRP A 69 -10.17 -0.28 -6.52
N ARG A 70 -10.76 -1.48 -6.56
CA ARG A 70 -11.67 -1.89 -7.64
C ARG A 70 -13.05 -1.22 -7.60
N ILE A 71 -13.40 -0.59 -6.48
CA ILE A 71 -14.69 0.11 -6.30
C ILE A 71 -14.49 1.57 -6.68
N GLY A 72 -15.37 2.09 -7.54
CA GLY A 72 -15.38 3.51 -7.93
C GLY A 72 -15.43 4.44 -6.71
N GLY A 73 -14.63 5.50 -6.71
CA GLY A 73 -14.52 6.44 -5.59
C GLY A 73 -13.63 5.98 -4.43
N TYR A 74 -12.92 4.85 -4.56
CA TYR A 74 -11.93 4.38 -3.58
C TYR A 74 -10.51 4.21 -4.16
N GLU A 75 -10.27 4.61 -5.41
CA GLU A 75 -9.03 4.40 -6.17
C GLU A 75 -7.76 4.98 -5.50
N THR A 76 -7.93 6.02 -4.68
CA THR A 76 -6.86 6.74 -3.97
C THR A 76 -6.84 6.42 -2.48
N LEU A 77 -7.54 5.38 -2.04
CA LEU A 77 -7.62 4.99 -0.64
C LEU A 77 -6.24 4.64 -0.09
N CYS A 78 -5.84 5.28 1.01
CA CYS A 78 -4.54 5.07 1.65
C CYS A 78 -4.48 3.81 2.54
N CYS A 79 -5.58 3.47 3.22
CA CYS A 79 -5.60 2.36 4.18
C CYS A 79 -7.00 1.78 4.36
N THR A 80 -7.12 0.49 4.68
CA THR A 80 -8.40 -0.17 4.96
C THR A 80 -9.03 0.33 6.27
N ALA A 81 -8.21 0.61 7.28
CA ALA A 81 -8.62 1.20 8.56
C ALA A 81 -9.21 2.62 8.44
N CYS A 82 -9.00 3.29 7.31
CA CYS A 82 -9.50 4.62 7.01
C CYS A 82 -10.96 4.58 6.52
N VAL A 83 -11.46 3.40 6.14
CA VAL A 83 -12.84 3.15 5.68
C VAL A 83 -13.70 2.58 6.78
N GLN A 84 -13.12 1.83 7.71
CA GLN A 84 -13.86 1.23 8.81
C GLN A 84 -14.32 2.31 9.81
N SER A 85 -15.62 2.33 10.09
CA SER A 85 -16.24 3.24 11.08
C SER A 85 -16.07 2.78 12.53
N ALA A 86 -15.35 1.68 12.77
CA ALA A 86 -15.23 1.06 14.09
C ALA A 86 -14.54 2.02 15.08
N GLY A 87 -15.34 2.71 15.90
CA GLY A 87 -14.89 3.63 16.95
C GLY A 87 -14.69 5.08 16.54
N LYS A 88 -15.12 5.52 15.34
CA LYS A 88 -15.02 6.93 14.89
C LYS A 88 -16.36 7.47 14.44
N THR A 89 -16.74 8.63 14.97
CA THR A 89 -17.92 9.39 14.52
C THR A 89 -17.59 10.13 13.21
N GLY A 90 -17.55 9.41 12.09
CA GLY A 90 -17.41 9.99 10.75
C GLY A 90 -16.35 9.34 9.86
N THR A 91 -16.33 9.74 8.59
CA THR A 91 -15.35 9.28 7.61
C THR A 91 -13.97 9.90 7.87
N CYS A 92 -12.90 9.12 7.72
CA CYS A 92 -11.53 9.60 7.88
C CYS A 92 -11.27 10.85 7.01
N ALA A 93 -10.54 11.83 7.55
CA ALA A 93 -10.21 13.06 6.86
C ALA A 93 -9.50 12.82 5.51
N CYS A 94 -8.75 11.72 5.37
CA CYS A 94 -8.12 11.31 4.11
C CYS A 94 -9.09 11.00 2.97
N ARG A 95 -10.38 10.80 3.26
CA ARG A 95 -11.43 10.50 2.27
C ARG A 95 -12.16 11.75 1.79
N VAL A 96 -11.93 12.90 2.42
CA VAL A 96 -12.66 14.13 2.12
C VAL A 96 -11.93 14.88 0.99
N PRO A 97 -12.55 15.06 -0.20
CA PRO A 97 -11.93 15.80 -1.28
C PRO A 97 -11.78 17.29 -0.93
N GLY A 98 -10.71 17.92 -1.39
CA GLY A 98 -10.55 19.39 -1.34
C GLY A 98 -10.15 19.99 0.01
N LYS A 99 -9.85 19.19 1.04
CA LYS A 99 -9.30 19.70 2.29
C LYS A 99 -7.81 19.44 2.38
N THR A 100 -7.02 20.51 2.29
CA THR A 100 -5.62 20.49 2.74
C THR A 100 -5.63 20.35 4.25
N LEU A 101 -5.27 19.16 4.74
CA LEU A 101 -5.18 18.92 6.18
C LEU A 101 -3.88 19.54 6.70
N SER A 102 -3.98 20.35 7.75
CA SER A 102 -2.80 20.89 8.45
C SER A 102 -2.04 19.81 9.22
N ASN A 103 -2.74 18.75 9.65
CA ASN A 103 -2.19 17.67 10.46
C ASN A 103 -2.36 16.30 9.78
N PRO A 104 -1.40 15.38 9.91
CA PRO A 104 -1.51 14.00 9.42
C PRO A 104 -2.65 13.24 10.09
N CYS A 105 -3.27 12.33 9.33
CA CYS A 105 -4.29 11.45 9.87
C CYS A 105 -3.74 10.60 11.02
N ALA A 106 -4.46 10.56 12.14
CA ALA A 106 -4.07 9.81 13.34
C ALA A 106 -3.81 8.31 13.09
N THR A 107 -4.46 7.70 12.09
CA THR A 107 -4.39 6.26 11.82
C THR A 107 -3.30 5.86 10.83
N CYS A 108 -3.07 6.65 9.80
CA CYS A 108 -2.18 6.28 8.69
C CYS A 108 -1.13 7.35 8.36
N GLY A 109 -1.17 8.50 9.02
CA GLY A 109 -0.22 9.58 8.80
C GLY A 109 -0.42 10.35 7.48
N CYS A 110 -1.49 10.08 6.72
CA CYS A 110 -1.65 10.69 5.40
C CYS A 110 -2.03 12.18 5.49
N ILE A 111 -1.30 13.04 4.78
CA ILE A 111 -1.51 14.50 4.68
C ILE A 111 -1.91 14.85 3.23
N PHE A 112 -2.86 14.14 2.63
CA PHE A 112 -3.39 14.41 1.27
C PHE A 112 -2.37 14.47 0.08
N PHE A 113 -1.05 14.44 0.33
CA PHE A 113 0.03 14.60 -0.65
C PHE A 113 0.62 13.24 -1.04
N PHE A 114 -0.23 12.33 -1.50
CA PHE A 114 0.19 11.09 -2.18
C PHE A 114 -0.33 11.01 -3.62
N SER A 115 -0.71 12.15 -4.21
CA SER A 115 -1.07 12.22 -5.63
C SER A 115 0.13 12.42 -6.57
N GLN A 116 1.34 12.69 -6.04
CA GLN A 116 2.53 13.02 -6.85
C GLN A 116 3.82 12.30 -6.41
N GLN A 117 3.74 11.11 -5.80
CA GLN A 117 4.83 10.15 -6.03
C GLN A 117 4.49 9.42 -7.31
N GLY A 118 4.85 10.07 -8.41
CA GLY A 118 5.05 9.42 -9.69
C GLY A 118 5.81 8.12 -9.46
N THR A 119 5.38 7.10 -10.20
CA THR A 119 5.83 5.72 -10.17
C THR A 119 7.26 5.57 -10.69
N ALA A 120 8.23 6.20 -10.03
CA ALA A 120 9.63 6.22 -10.43
C ALA A 120 10.52 5.30 -9.57
N HIS A 121 9.97 4.22 -9.02
CA HIS A 121 10.79 3.17 -8.39
C HIS A 121 10.25 1.76 -8.68
N THR A 122 9.91 1.48 -9.94
CA THR A 122 9.54 0.13 -10.43
C THR A 122 10.75 -0.76 -10.72
N GLN A 123 11.99 -0.25 -10.69
CA GLN A 123 13.18 -1.00 -11.10
C GLN A 123 13.62 -2.11 -10.14
N GLY A 124 13.04 -2.21 -8.93
CA GLY A 124 13.42 -3.22 -7.93
C GLY A 124 12.50 -4.45 -7.81
N LEU A 125 11.27 -4.39 -8.34
CA LEU A 125 10.25 -5.42 -8.08
C LEU A 125 10.29 -6.59 -9.07
N LEU A 126 10.61 -6.34 -10.35
CA LEU A 126 10.70 -7.39 -11.38
C LEU A 126 11.74 -8.47 -11.03
N ARG A 127 12.84 -8.10 -10.37
CA ARG A 127 13.88 -9.06 -9.92
C ARG A 127 13.43 -9.94 -8.73
N LEU A 128 12.47 -9.47 -7.93
CA LEU A 128 11.93 -10.20 -6.78
C LEU A 128 10.78 -11.14 -7.19
N PHE A 129 9.94 -10.72 -8.12
CA PHE A 129 8.90 -11.59 -8.69
C PHE A 129 9.49 -12.83 -9.37
N ASN A 130 10.64 -12.70 -10.05
CA ASN A 130 11.35 -13.82 -10.66
C ASN A 130 11.96 -14.81 -9.64
N ARG A 131 12.04 -14.43 -8.34
CA ARG A 131 12.44 -15.33 -7.24
C ARG A 131 11.26 -15.97 -6.50
N ILE A 132 10.12 -15.28 -6.42
CA ILE A 132 8.94 -15.74 -5.66
C ILE A 132 8.11 -16.76 -6.45
N CYS A 133 8.17 -16.72 -7.79
CA CYS A 133 7.47 -17.69 -8.62
C CYS A 133 8.41 -18.32 -9.66
N PRO A 134 9.17 -19.37 -9.31
CA PRO A 134 9.92 -20.16 -10.30
C PRO A 134 9.00 -20.96 -11.24
N ARG A 135 7.69 -20.98 -10.97
CA ARG A 135 6.69 -21.82 -11.66
C ARG A 135 5.68 -21.03 -12.49
N CYS A 136 5.56 -19.73 -12.27
CA CYS A 136 4.96 -18.84 -13.27
C CYS A 136 6.09 -18.34 -14.15
N PHE A 137 6.40 -19.12 -15.19
CA PHE A 137 6.93 -18.57 -16.43
C PHE A 137 6.01 -17.40 -16.82
N CYS A 138 6.35 -16.19 -16.38
CA CYS A 138 6.05 -15.00 -17.15
C CYS A 138 6.89 -15.15 -18.42
N THR A 139 6.37 -15.90 -19.39
CA THR A 139 6.82 -15.83 -20.76
C THR A 139 6.64 -14.37 -21.14
N LEU A 140 7.75 -13.63 -21.14
CA LEU A 140 7.88 -12.41 -21.92
C LEU A 140 7.68 -12.83 -23.38
N LEU A 141 6.46 -12.67 -23.87
CA LEU A 141 6.14 -12.50 -25.28
C LEU A 141 5.47 -11.13 -25.41
#